data_AF-A0A3P5YDB2-F1
#
_entry.id   AF-A0A3P5YDB2-F1
#
_cell.length_a   1.000
_cell.length_b   1.000
_cell.length_c   1.000
_cell.angle_alpha   90.00
_cell.angle_beta   90.00
_cell.angle_gamma   90.00
#
_symmetry.space_group_name_H-M   'P 1'
#
loop_
_entity.id
_entity.type
_entity.pdbx_description
1 polymer ?
#
loop_
_entity_poly.entity_id
_entity_poly.type
_entity_poly.pdbx_seq_one_letter_code
_entity_poly.pdbx_strand_id
1 'polypeptide(L)'
;LRTDTKHGRCCVCIEKNKICTRKCEFAAYFPNEVQDDYEAATKLFGTPKIIRMMKLAPHEQKLFLASSILKEGAAWTNNNMRGGYGEIQKLMWEIILHEAYLSEIRKKISEEKNN
;
A
#
# COMPACT_ATOMS: atom_id res chain seq x y z
N LEU A 1 -30.54 -2.11 5.98
CA LEU A 1 -29.32 -2.72 5.39
C LEU A 1 -29.04 -2.04 4.05
N ARG A 2 -27.92 -1.30 3.90
CA ARG A 2 -27.64 -0.46 2.71
C ARG A 2 -26.63 -1.10 1.74
N THR A 3 -26.84 -2.36 1.38
CA THR A 3 -26.10 -3.08 0.32
C THR A 3 -27.09 -3.86 -0.55
N ASP A 4 -26.87 -3.91 -1.87
CA ASP A 4 -27.58 -4.82 -2.79
C ASP A 4 -26.72 -6.08 -3.12
N THR A 5 -25.55 -6.19 -2.47
CA THR A 5 -24.48 -7.17 -2.69
C THR A 5 -24.34 -8.17 -1.54
N LYS A 6 -23.78 -9.35 -1.85
CA LYS A 6 -23.36 -10.33 -0.82
C LYS A 6 -22.15 -9.85 0.01
N HIS A 7 -21.35 -8.94 -0.54
CA HIS A 7 -20.25 -8.28 0.16
C HIS A 7 -20.74 -6.98 0.83
N GLY A 8 -20.08 -6.60 1.92
CA GLY A 8 -20.35 -5.33 2.63
C GLY A 8 -20.13 -4.09 1.75
N ARG A 9 -20.41 -2.90 2.29
CA ARG A 9 -20.10 -1.63 1.59
C ARG A 9 -18.58 -1.51 1.45
N CYS A 10 -18.10 -1.11 0.28
CA CYS A 10 -16.68 -0.81 0.08
C CYS A 10 -16.27 0.46 0.85
N CYS A 11 -14.97 0.66 1.10
CA CYS A 11 -14.48 1.77 1.91
C CYS A 11 -14.89 3.14 1.36
N VAL A 12 -14.83 3.32 0.03
CA VAL A 12 -15.27 4.56 -0.64
C VAL A 12 -16.74 4.85 -0.36
N CYS A 13 -17.59 3.82 -0.46
CA CYS A 13 -19.01 3.96 -0.21
C CYS A 13 -19.30 4.23 1.26
N ILE A 14 -18.61 3.55 2.20
CA ILE A 14 -18.68 3.79 3.65
C ILE A 14 -18.42 5.28 3.93
N GLU A 15 -17.25 5.76 3.51
CA GLU A 15 -16.76 7.12 3.72
C GLU A 15 -17.67 8.19 3.10
N LYS A 16 -18.24 7.92 1.93
CA LYS A 16 -19.18 8.85 1.27
C LYS A 16 -20.62 8.74 1.76
N ASN A 17 -20.90 7.87 2.73
CA ASN A 17 -22.24 7.53 3.18
C ASN A 17 -23.22 7.14 2.04
N LYS A 18 -22.71 6.47 1.00
CA LYS A 18 -23.49 6.03 -0.18
C LYS A 18 -23.84 4.54 -0.14
N ILE A 19 -24.92 4.17 -0.81
CA ILE A 19 -25.25 2.77 -1.11
C ILE A 19 -24.15 2.18 -1.99
N CYS A 20 -23.65 1.01 -1.62
CA CYS A 20 -22.71 0.25 -2.44
C CYS A 20 -23.51 -0.73 -3.30
N THR A 21 -23.44 -0.57 -4.63
CA THR A 21 -24.17 -1.41 -5.56
C THR A 21 -23.30 -2.55 -6.10
N ARG A 22 -23.90 -3.59 -6.70
CA ARG A 22 -23.18 -4.67 -7.42
C ARG A 22 -22.27 -4.18 -8.53
N LYS A 23 -22.48 -2.96 -9.03
CA LYS A 23 -21.70 -2.32 -10.11
C LYS A 23 -20.73 -1.26 -9.57
N CYS A 24 -20.48 -1.23 -8.27
CA CYS A 24 -19.56 -0.25 -7.68
C CYS A 24 -18.14 -0.42 -8.26
N GLU A 25 -17.68 0.61 -8.97
CA GLU A 25 -16.35 0.62 -9.61
C GLU A 25 -15.18 0.55 -8.61
N PHE A 26 -15.42 0.81 -7.33
CA PHE A 26 -14.39 0.83 -6.27
C PHE A 26 -14.38 -0.43 -5.42
N ALA A 27 -15.42 -1.27 -5.48
CA ALA A 27 -15.57 -2.39 -4.56
C ALA A 27 -14.48 -3.45 -4.71
N ALA A 28 -13.97 -3.66 -5.92
CA ALA A 28 -12.87 -4.58 -6.18
C ALA A 28 -11.50 -4.07 -5.70
N TYR A 29 -11.37 -2.78 -5.42
CA TYR A 29 -10.09 -2.13 -5.11
C TYR A 29 -9.97 -1.70 -3.65
N PHE A 30 -11.10 -1.32 -3.03
CA PHE A 30 -11.16 -0.91 -1.62
C PHE A 30 -12.28 -1.67 -0.90
N PRO A 31 -12.15 -3.00 -0.78
CA PRO A 31 -13.14 -3.82 -0.09
C PRO A 31 -13.13 -3.52 1.42
N ASN A 32 -14.19 -3.84 2.16
CA ASN A 32 -14.33 -3.41 3.57
C ASN A 32 -13.21 -3.92 4.48
N GLU A 33 -12.59 -5.03 4.11
CA GLU A 33 -11.51 -5.68 4.84
C GLU A 33 -10.25 -4.81 4.95
N VAL A 34 -10.10 -3.79 4.11
CA VAL A 34 -8.96 -2.84 4.15
C VAL A 34 -9.36 -1.46 4.67
N GLN A 35 -10.44 -1.37 5.46
CA GLN A 35 -10.97 -0.09 5.95
C GLN A 35 -9.94 0.73 6.74
N ASP A 36 -9.15 0.11 7.62
CA ASP A 36 -8.14 0.80 8.43
C ASP A 36 -7.05 1.44 7.55
N ASP A 37 -6.54 0.69 6.56
CA ASP A 37 -5.58 1.20 5.59
C ASP A 37 -6.18 2.29 4.70
N TYR A 38 -7.47 2.16 4.36
CA TYR A 38 -8.18 3.19 3.61
C TYR A 38 -8.31 4.48 4.42
N GLU A 39 -8.63 4.40 5.71
CA GLU A 39 -8.67 5.56 6.62
C GLU A 39 -7.29 6.23 6.77
N ALA A 40 -6.22 5.45 6.82
CA ALA A 40 -4.86 5.98 6.77
C ALA A 40 -4.61 6.74 5.46
N ALA A 41 -5.02 6.16 4.32
CA ALA A 41 -4.89 6.79 3.02
C ALA A 41 -5.77 8.05 2.86
N THR A 42 -6.97 8.10 3.46
CA THR A 42 -7.82 9.30 3.40
C THR A 42 -7.25 10.45 4.20
N LYS A 43 -6.57 10.20 5.33
CA LYS A 43 -5.83 11.25 6.06
C LYS A 43 -4.75 11.91 5.20
N LEU A 44 -4.09 11.13 4.33
CA LEU A 44 -3.01 11.62 3.47
C LEU A 44 -3.52 12.26 2.16
N PHE A 45 -4.41 11.58 1.44
CA PHE A 45 -4.83 12.00 0.10
C PHE A 45 -6.21 12.66 0.07
N GLY A 46 -7.08 12.28 1.00
CA GLY A 46 -8.51 12.54 0.94
C GLY A 46 -9.23 11.69 -0.11
N THR A 47 -10.42 11.21 0.24
CA THR A 47 -11.26 10.41 -0.66
C THR A 47 -11.52 11.04 -2.04
N PRO A 48 -11.77 12.36 -2.19
CA PRO A 48 -11.95 12.96 -3.50
C PRO A 48 -10.74 12.77 -4.44
N LYS A 49 -9.51 12.87 -3.91
CA LYS A 49 -8.29 12.68 -4.69
C LYS A 49 -8.10 11.21 -5.06
N ILE A 50 -8.32 10.29 -4.11
CA ILE A 50 -8.29 8.84 -4.36
C ILE A 50 -9.24 8.47 -5.51
N ILE A 51 -10.49 8.93 -5.46
CA ILE A 51 -11.48 8.72 -6.53
C ILE A 51 -10.97 9.28 -7.87
N ARG A 52 -10.42 10.50 -7.87
CA ARG A 52 -9.89 11.13 -9.09
C ARG A 52 -8.75 10.31 -9.69
N MET A 53 -7.78 9.89 -8.89
CA MET A 53 -6.65 9.07 -9.35
C MET A 53 -7.14 7.75 -9.95
N MET A 54 -8.05 7.05 -9.27
CA MET A 54 -8.62 5.78 -9.73
C MET A 54 -9.43 5.89 -11.02
N LYS A 55 -10.06 7.04 -11.27
CA LYS A 55 -10.78 7.31 -12.51
C LYS A 55 -9.86 7.62 -13.70
N LEU A 56 -8.72 8.26 -13.43
CA LEU A 56 -7.74 8.63 -14.46
C LEU A 56 -6.78 7.49 -14.81
N ALA A 57 -6.59 6.52 -13.90
CA ALA A 57 -5.69 5.40 -14.13
C ALA A 57 -6.23 4.43 -15.20
N PRO A 58 -5.36 3.90 -16.08
CA PRO A 58 -5.69 2.80 -16.97
C PRO A 58 -6.20 1.59 -16.18
N HIS A 59 -7.13 0.82 -16.76
CA HIS A 59 -7.82 -0.26 -16.05
C HIS A 59 -6.83 -1.28 -15.47
N GLU A 60 -5.82 -1.65 -16.24
CA GLU A 60 -4.75 -2.58 -15.89
C GLU A 60 -3.87 -2.10 -14.72
N GLN A 61 -3.84 -0.79 -14.45
CA GLN A 61 -3.04 -0.22 -13.37
C GLN A 61 -3.85 0.02 -12.08
N LYS A 62 -5.19 -0.07 -12.13
CA LYS A 62 -6.05 0.30 -10.98
C LYS A 62 -5.78 -0.54 -9.75
N LEU A 63 -5.50 -1.83 -9.91
CA LEU A 63 -5.18 -2.70 -8.78
C LEU A 63 -3.87 -2.28 -8.09
N PHE A 64 -2.82 -2.03 -8.88
CA PHE A 64 -1.53 -1.55 -8.36
C PHE A 64 -1.67 -0.18 -7.72
N LEU A 65 -2.37 0.75 -8.37
CA LEU A 65 -2.63 2.08 -7.82
C LEU A 65 -3.37 2.00 -6.48
N ALA A 66 -4.42 1.19 -6.38
CA ALA A 66 -5.15 1.01 -5.13
C ALA A 66 -4.24 0.48 -4.01
N SER A 67 -3.44 -0.55 -4.31
CA SER A 67 -2.46 -1.08 -3.35
C SER A 67 -1.43 -0.03 -2.92
N SER A 68 -0.91 0.77 -3.86
CA SER A 68 0.03 1.85 -3.56
C SER A 68 -0.57 2.94 -2.68
N ILE A 69 -1.83 3.34 -2.94
CA ILE A 69 -2.53 4.34 -2.12
C ILE A 69 -2.65 3.88 -0.67
N LEU A 70 -3.06 2.62 -0.46
CA LEU A 70 -3.20 2.04 0.89
C LEU A 70 -1.84 1.95 1.60
N LYS A 71 -0.81 1.42 0.92
CA LYS A 71 0.54 1.31 1.48
C LYS A 71 1.15 2.66 1.84
N GLU A 72 0.95 3.68 1.00
CA GLU A 72 1.47 5.02 1.29
C GLU A 72 0.76 5.63 2.51
N GLY A 73 -0.57 5.47 2.60
CA GLY A 73 -1.32 5.88 3.80
C GLY A 73 -0.81 5.22 5.08
N ALA A 74 -0.59 3.90 5.05
CA ALA A 74 -0.03 3.15 6.17
C ALA A 74 1.39 3.61 6.52
N ALA A 75 2.26 3.85 5.52
CA ALA A 75 3.62 4.32 5.75
C ALA A 75 3.65 5.70 6.45
N TRP A 76 2.77 6.62 6.07
CA TRP A 76 2.64 7.92 6.76
C TRP A 76 2.06 7.82 8.16
N THR A 77 1.24 6.80 8.43
CA THR A 77 0.73 6.54 9.79
C THR A 77 1.85 6.03 10.71
N ASN A 78 2.73 5.17 10.19
CA ASN A 78 3.85 4.58 10.94
C ASN A 78 5.04 5.54 11.08
N ASN A 79 5.30 6.37 10.06
CA ASN A 79 6.41 7.31 10.01
C ASN A 79 5.93 8.67 9.49
N ASN A 80 5.38 9.48 10.39
CA ASN A 80 4.76 10.77 10.05
C ASN A 80 5.73 11.83 9.50
N MET A 81 7.04 11.60 9.55
CA MET A 81 8.04 12.53 9.02
C MET A 81 8.49 12.20 7.60
N ARG A 82 8.63 10.91 7.26
CA ARG A 82 9.19 10.49 5.97
C ARG A 82 8.30 9.56 5.16
N GLY A 83 7.19 9.06 5.71
CA GLY A 83 6.24 8.20 5.02
C GLY A 83 6.91 7.04 4.25
N GLY A 84 6.42 6.77 3.05
CA GLY A 84 6.97 5.72 2.19
C GLY A 84 8.45 5.94 1.81
N TYR A 85 8.87 7.20 1.68
CA TYR A 85 10.28 7.53 1.40
C TYR A 85 11.20 7.08 2.52
N GLY A 86 10.79 7.26 3.78
CA GLY A 86 11.55 6.79 4.95
C GLY A 86 11.74 5.28 4.96
N GLU A 87 10.68 4.54 4.64
CA GLU A 87 10.74 3.08 4.51
C GLU A 87 11.66 2.63 3.38
N ILE A 88 11.59 3.29 2.22
CA ILE A 88 12.49 2.99 1.09
C ILE A 88 13.96 3.25 1.49
N GLN A 89 14.25 4.38 2.11
CA GLN A 89 15.62 4.69 2.57
C GLN A 89 16.12 3.64 3.56
N LYS A 90 15.29 3.24 4.53
CA LYS A 90 15.63 2.20 5.51
C LYS A 90 15.96 0.88 4.81
N LEU A 91 15.09 0.42 3.91
CA LEU A 91 15.30 -0.82 3.16
C LEU A 91 16.56 -0.78 2.30
N MET A 92 16.84 0.34 1.64
CA MET A 92 18.07 0.52 0.87
C MET A 92 19.32 0.39 1.75
N TRP A 93 19.32 1.01 2.93
CA TRP A 93 20.43 0.88 3.88
C TRP A 93 20.60 -0.54 4.40
N GLU A 94 19.50 -1.22 4.71
CA GLU A 94 19.52 -2.63 5.11
C GLU A 94 20.12 -3.49 4.01
N ILE A 95 19.71 -3.34 2.74
CA ILE A 95 20.27 -4.09 1.61
C ILE A 95 21.79 -3.90 1.51
N ILE A 96 22.26 -2.64 1.53
CA ILE A 96 23.68 -2.31 1.44
C ILE A 96 24.48 -2.97 2.58
N LEU A 97 23.97 -2.90 3.81
CA LEU A 97 24.62 -3.48 4.97
C LEU A 97 24.72 -5.00 4.86
N HIS A 98 23.63 -5.66 4.47
CA HIS A 98 23.61 -7.12 4.34
C HIS A 98 24.48 -7.62 3.19
N GLU A 99 24.54 -6.90 2.07
CA GLU A 99 25.45 -7.22 0.96
C GLU A 99 26.92 -7.12 1.39
N ALA A 100 27.29 -6.07 2.14
CA ALA A 100 28.63 -5.93 2.68
C ALA A 100 28.99 -7.07 3.65
N TYR A 101 28.07 -7.43 4.55
CA TYR A 101 28.24 -8.54 5.48
C TYR A 101 28.38 -9.90 4.78
N LEU A 102 27.55 -10.16 3.75
CA LEU A 102 27.66 -11.37 2.95
C LEU A 102 28.99 -11.44 2.18
N SER A 103 29.48 -10.30 1.66
CA SER A 103 30.77 -10.23 0.99
C SER A 103 31.92 -10.59 1.93
N GLU A 104 31.92 -10.03 3.14
CA GLU A 104 32.88 -10.33 4.21
C GLU A 104 32.90 -11.83 4.56
N ILE A 105 31.73 -12.43 4.80
CA ILE A 105 31.63 -13.86 5.12
C ILE A 105 32.13 -14.73 3.97
N ARG A 106 31.71 -14.43 2.73
CA ARG A 106 32.12 -15.21 1.55
C ARG A 106 33.63 -15.19 1.37
N LYS A 107 34.28 -14.04 1.64
CA LYS A 107 35.73 -13.92 1.63
C LYS A 107 36.38 -14.84 2.66
N LYS A 108 35.93 -14.79 3.92
CA LYS A 108 36.45 -15.65 5.01
C LYS A 108 36.32 -17.14 4.70
N ILE A 109 35.16 -17.56 4.20
CA ILE A 109 34.93 -18.95 3.78
C ILE A 109 35.89 -19.36 2.65
N SER A 110 36.19 -18.46 1.71
CA SER A 110 37.15 -18.76 0.64
C SER A 110 38.57 -18.88 1.16
N GLU A 111 38.97 -18.05 2.13
CA GLU A 111 40.30 -18.09 2.75
C GLU A 111 40.48 -19.40 3.53
N GLU A 112 39.50 -19.83 4.31
CA GLU A 112 39.52 -21.11 5.04
C GLU A 112 39.55 -22.33 4.11
N LYS A 113 38.92 -22.28 2.94
CA LYS A 113 38.95 -23.38 1.95
C LYS A 113 40.27 -23.50 1.20
N ASN A 114 41.03 -22.40 1.13
CA ASN A 114 42.31 -22.34 0.42
C ASN A 114 43.50 -22.63 1.35
N ASN A 115 43.25 -22.90 2.62
CA ASN A 115 44.23 -23.22 3.66
C ASN A 115 44.09 -24.69 4.07
#